data_AF-A0A0M8UWL4-F1
#
_entry.id   AF-A0A0M8UWL4-F1
#
_cell.length_a   1.000
_cell.length_b   1.000
_cell.length_c   1.000
_cell.angle_alpha   90.00
_cell.angle_beta   90.00
_cell.angle_gamma   90.00
#
_symmetry.space_group_name_H-M   'P 1'
#
loop_
_entity.id
_entity.type
_entity.pdbx_description
1 polymer ?
#
loop_
_entity_poly.entity_id
_entity_poly.type
_entity_poly.pdbx_seq_one_letter_code
_entity_poly.pdbx_strand_id
1 'polypeptide(L)' 'MTERVAFHLHRSPREIDPDTPLADYGIDSVAAISICGEIEEHFRLAVALTVAYDYPTVHAIGGHLAELLRLRDAS' A
#
# COMPACT_ATOMS: atom_id res chain seq x y z
N MET A 1 -0.13 -1.63 7.41
CA MET A 1 0.33 -1.09 6.11
C MET A 1 1.66 -0.38 6.25
N THR A 2 1.76 0.61 7.16
CA THR A 2 3.01 1.33 7.48
C THR A 2 4.20 0.40 7.76
N GLU A 3 4.00 -0.69 8.51
CA GLU A 3 5.08 -1.66 8.80
C GLU A 3 5.65 -2.34 7.55
N ARG A 4 4.80 -2.65 6.56
CA ARG A 4 5.23 -3.31 5.31
C ARG A 4 6.00 -2.35 4.40
N VAL A 5 5.54 -1.10 4.33
CA VAL A 5 6.25 -0.04 3.61
C VAL A 5 7.61 0.24 4.26
N ALA A 6 7.66 0.33 5.59
CA ALA A 6 8.91 0.49 6.33
C ALA A 6 9.89 -0.66 6.09
N PHE A 7 9.39 -1.90 6.07
CA PHE A 7 10.19 -3.10 5.78
C PHE A 7 10.82 -3.04 4.39
N HIS A 8 10.07 -2.68 3.35
CA HIS A 8 10.61 -2.53 1.99
C HIS A 8 11.58 -1.35 1.83
N LEU A 9 11.42 -0.31 2.64
CA LEU A 9 12.31 0.85 2.64
C LEU A 9 13.56 0.66 3.51
N HIS A 10 13.67 -0.47 4.23
CA HIS A 10 14.69 -0.68 5.26
C HIS A 10 14.74 0.46 6.31
N ARG A 11 13.58 1.04 6.64
CA ARG A 11 13.42 2.12 7.62
C ARG A 11 12.58 1.68 8.81
N SER A 12 12.63 2.44 9.90
CA SER A 12 11.71 2.25 11.01
C SER A 12 10.28 2.63 10.60
N PRO A 13 9.24 1.90 11.04
CA PRO A 13 7.84 2.30 10.84
C PRO A 13 7.51 3.69 11.38
N ARG A 14 8.28 4.19 12.36
CA ARG A 14 8.14 5.54 12.93
C ARG A 14 8.65 6.65 12.00
N GLU A 15 9.45 6.31 11.00
CA GLU A 15 10.00 7.24 10.02
C GLU A 15 9.12 7.34 8.75
N ILE A 16 8.06 6.53 8.69
CA ILE A 16 7.09 6.54 7.60
C ILE A 16 5.92 7.43 8.01
N ASP A 17 5.88 8.63 7.42
CA ASP A 17 4.72 9.49 7.43
C ASP A 17 3.70 8.92 6.43
N PRO A 18 2.48 8.55 6.88
CA PRO A 18 1.49 7.92 6.04
C PRO A 18 0.93 8.82 4.94
N ASP A 19 1.15 10.13 5.02
CA ASP A 19 0.70 11.14 4.06
C ASP A 19 1.81 11.57 3.09
N THR A 20 3.06 11.12 3.31
CA THR A 20 4.16 11.36 2.37
C THR A 20 4.11 10.39 1.19
N PRO A 21 4.33 10.86 -0.05
CA PRO A 21 4.40 10.00 -1.22
C PRO A 21 5.46 8.89 -1.07
N LEU A 22 5.10 7.67 -1.45
CA LEU A 22 6.00 6.52 -1.45
C LEU A 22 7.26 6.77 -2.30
N ALA A 23 7.10 7.49 -3.41
CA ALA A 23 8.21 7.89 -4.28
C ALA A 23 9.25 8.78 -3.58
N ASP A 24 8.82 9.65 -2.64
CA ASP A 24 9.71 10.52 -1.88
C ASP A 24 10.56 9.72 -0.87
N TYR A 25 10.07 8.55 -0.46
CA TYR A 25 10.85 7.60 0.33
C TYR A 25 11.83 6.77 -0.50
N GLY A 26 11.74 6.83 -1.82
CA GLY A 26 12.53 6.02 -2.74
C GLY A 26 11.91 4.64 -3.03
N ILE A 27 10.60 4.45 -2.81
CA ILE A 27 9.89 3.25 -3.32
C ILE A 27 9.93 3.29 -4.85
N ASP A 28 10.60 2.32 -5.45
CA ASP A 28 10.57 2.04 -6.88
C ASP A 28 9.45 1.07 -7.27
N SER A 29 9.22 0.92 -8.57
CA SER A 29 8.13 0.11 -9.12
C SER A 29 8.16 -1.35 -8.66
N VAL A 30 9.34 -1.91 -8.38
CA VAL A 30 9.47 -3.30 -7.91
C VAL A 30 8.95 -3.44 -6.49
N ALA A 31 9.35 -2.53 -5.59
CA ALA A 31 8.81 -2.49 -4.22
C ALA A 31 7.29 -2.23 -4.23
N ALA A 32 6.78 -1.38 -5.12
CA ALA A 32 5.34 -1.17 -5.27
C ALA A 32 4.60 -2.44 -5.72
N ILE A 33 5.16 -3.21 -6.66
CA ILE A 33 4.61 -4.51 -7.09
C ILE A 33 4.57 -5.50 -5.92
N SER A 34 5.66 -5.62 -5.16
CA SER A 34 5.73 -6.52 -4.01
C SER A 34 4.70 -6.15 -2.93
N ILE A 35 4.56 -4.85 -2.62
CA ILE A 35 3.54 -4.36 -1.69
C ILE A 35 2.15 -4.74 -2.19
N CYS A 36 1.84 -4.51 -3.47
CA CYS A 36 0.55 -4.88 -4.06
C CYS A 36 0.29 -6.38 -3.95
N GLY A 37 1.24 -7.24 -4.37
CA GLY A 37 1.09 -8.69 -4.27
C GLY A 37 0.84 -9.17 -2.84
N GLU A 38 1.59 -8.66 -1.87
CA GLU A 38 1.37 -8.99 -0.46
C GLU A 38 0.00 -8.46 0.05
N ILE A 39 -0.55 -7.37 -0.50
CA ILE A 39 -1.89 -6.89 -0.14
C ILE A 39 -2.91 -7.90 -0.68
N GLU A 40 -2.79 -8.27 -1.94
CA GLU A 40 -3.68 -9.23 -2.60
C GLU A 40 -3.71 -10.56 -1.85
N GLU A 41 -2.54 -11.11 -1.50
CA GLU A 41 -2.44 -12.37 -0.76
C GLU A 41 -3.02 -12.26 0.65
N HIS A 42 -2.70 -11.19 1.38
CA HIS A 42 -3.12 -11.04 2.77
C HIS A 42 -4.61 -10.76 2.90
N PHE A 43 -5.15 -9.89 2.05
CA PHE A 43 -6.55 -9.47 2.11
C PHE A 43 -7.45 -10.29 1.19
N ARG A 44 -6.90 -11.18 0.35
CA ARG A 44 -7.65 -11.94 -0.67
C ARG A 44 -8.46 -11.01 -1.57
N LEU A 45 -7.82 -9.93 -2.03
CA LEU A 45 -8.39 -8.91 -2.91
C LEU A 45 -7.62 -8.89 -4.22
N ALA A 46 -8.27 -8.44 -5.30
CA ALA A 46 -7.57 -8.05 -6.52
C ALA A 46 -7.26 -6.55 -6.42
N VAL A 47 -5.98 -6.19 -6.47
CA VAL A 47 -5.51 -4.81 -6.32
C VAL A 47 -4.76 -4.44 -7.59
N ALA A 48 -5.25 -3.41 -8.28
CA ALA A 48 -4.59 -2.94 -9.50
C ALA A 48 -3.18 -2.42 -9.17
N LEU A 49 -2.21 -2.74 -10.02
CA LEU A 49 -0.84 -2.24 -9.86
C LEU A 49 -0.74 -0.70 -9.95
N THR A 50 -1.75 -0.07 -10.57
CA THR A 50 -1.87 1.39 -10.65
C THR A 50 -2.14 2.02 -9.29
N VAL A 51 -2.52 1.25 -8.26
CA VAL A 51 -2.84 1.77 -6.93
C VAL A 51 -1.68 2.55 -6.32
N ALA A 52 -0.43 2.16 -6.55
CA ALA A 52 0.73 2.92 -6.07
C ALA A 52 0.90 4.28 -6.76
N TYR A 53 0.32 4.46 -7.96
CA TYR A 53 0.33 5.71 -8.72
C TYR A 53 -0.93 6.55 -8.45
N ASP A 54 -2.10 5.91 -8.41
CA ASP A 54 -3.39 6.52 -8.14
C ASP A 54 -3.53 6.96 -6.67
N TYR A 55 -2.87 6.21 -5.76
CA TYR A 55 -2.88 6.42 -4.32
C TYR A 55 -1.42 6.41 -3.81
N PRO A 56 -0.66 7.50 -4.00
CA PRO A 56 0.78 7.48 -3.77
C PRO A 56 1.18 7.49 -2.30
N THR A 57 0.25 7.39 -1.34
CA THR A 57 0.52 7.46 0.10
C THR A 57 -0.04 6.24 0.84
N VAL A 58 0.53 5.90 1.99
CA VAL A 58 0.05 4.77 2.82
C VAL A 58 -1.41 4.98 3.23
N HIS A 59 -1.78 6.21 3.56
CA HIS A 59 -3.16 6.55 3.92
C HIS A 59 -4.11 6.31 2.74
N ALA A 60 -3.74 6.80 1.55
CA ALA A 60 -4.58 6.70 0.36
C ALA A 60 -4.81 5.23 -0.04
N ILE A 61 -3.75 4.41 -0.03
CA ILE A 61 -3.86 2.97 -0.31
C ILE A 61 -4.72 2.30 0.77
N GLY A 62 -4.47 2.60 2.05
CA GLY A 62 -5.25 2.04 3.17
C GLY A 62 -6.75 2.36 3.06
N GLY A 63 -7.10 3.58 2.66
CA GLY A 63 -8.47 3.99 2.38
C GLY A 63 -9.10 3.25 1.21
N HIS A 64 -8.36 3.11 0.11
CA HIS A 64 -8.83 2.35 -1.06
C HIS A 64 -9.09 0.87 -0.71
N LEU A 65 -8.20 0.24 0.05
CA LEU A 65 -8.41 -1.14 0.52
C LEU A 65 -9.59 -1.27 1.46
N ALA A 66 -9.78 -0.33 2.39
CA ALA A 66 -10.93 -0.34 3.28
C ALA A 66 -12.26 -0.31 2.50
N GLU A 67 -12.30 0.44 1.40
CA GLU A 67 -13.46 0.48 0.51
C GLU A 67 -13.67 -0.86 -0.24
N LEU A 68 -12.60 -1.44 -0.79
CA LEU A 68 -12.68 -2.76 -1.45
C LEU A 68 -13.15 -3.86 -0.49
N LEU A 69 -12.67 -3.84 0.75
CA LEU A 69 -13.11 -4.78 1.79
C LEU A 69 -14.61 -4.62 2.08
N ARG A 70 -15.09 -3.38 2.24
CA ARG A 70 -16.52 -3.10 2.46
C ARG A 70 -17.40 -3.60 1.32
N LEU A 71 -16.99 -3.36 0.08
CA LEU A 71 -17.75 -3.82 -1.10
C LEU A 71 -17.82 -5.34 -1.18
N ARG A 72 -16.75 -6.04 -0.76
CA ARG A 72 -16.72 -7.49 -0.68
C ARG A 72 -17.66 -8.02 0.42
N ASP A 73 -17.62 -7.44 1.62
CA ASP A 73 -18.46 -7.88 2.74
C ASP A 73 -19.96 -7.54 2.54
N ALA A 74 -20.28 -6.65 1.59
CA ALA A 74 -21.63 -6.29 1.21
C ALA A 74 -22.28 -7.22 0.15
N SER A 75 -21.55 -8.22 -0.35
CA SER A 75 -22.03 -9.24 -1.32
C SER A 75 -22.20 -10.60 -0.67
#